data_AF-A0A377ZEU3-F1
#
_entry.id   AF-A0A377ZEU3-F1
#
_cell.length_a   1.000
_cell.length_b   1.000
_cell.length_c   1.000
_cell.angle_alpha   90.00
_cell.angle_beta   90.00
_cell.angle_gamma   90.00
#
_symmetry.space_group_name_H-M   'P 1'
#
loop_
_entity.id
_entity.type
_entity.pdbx_description
1 polymer ?
#
loop_
_entity_poly.entity_id
_entity_poly.type
_entity_poly.pdbx_seq_one_letter_code
_entity_poly.pdbx_strand_id
1 'polypeptide(L)' 'MQTQIKVRGYHLDVYQHVNNARYLEFLEEARWDGLENSPAFQWMMEKKHRLRGGEYQY' A
#
# COMPACT_ATOMS: atom_id res chain seq x y z
N MET A 1 -0.80 6.79 21.63
CA MET A 1 -0.96 7.17 20.20
C MET A 1 -2.07 6.32 19.61
N GLN A 2 -2.91 6.90 18.76
CA GLN A 2 -4.01 6.19 18.09
C GLN A 2 -3.88 6.39 16.58
N THR A 3 -3.86 5.29 15.83
CA THR A 3 -3.82 5.30 14.36
C THR A 3 -5.24 5.27 13.83
N GLN A 4 -5.56 6.15 12.88
CA GLN A 4 -6.84 6.14 12.19
C GLN A 4 -6.76 5.24 10.97
N ILE A 5 -7.68 4.29 10.84
CA ILE A 5 -7.76 3.35 9.72
C ILE A 5 -9.14 3.47 9.08
N LYS A 6 -9.19 3.58 7.75
CA LYS A 6 -10.45 3.70 7.01
C LYS A 6 -11.10 2.33 6.85
N VAL A 7 -12.22 2.11 7.52
CA VAL A 7 -13.04 0.89 7.37
C VAL A 7 -14.17 1.13 6.37
N ARG A 8 -14.29 0.23 5.39
CA ARG A 8 -15.39 0.18 4.41
C ARG A 8 -16.32 -0.99 4.69
N GLY A 9 -17.58 -0.92 4.23
CA GLY A 9 -18.61 -1.92 4.52
C GLY A 9 -18.24 -3.37 4.21
N TYR A 10 -17.43 -3.64 3.16
CA TYR A 10 -17.01 -5.01 2.81
C TYR A 10 -15.95 -5.60 3.76
N HIS A 11 -15.38 -4.81 4.67
CA HIS A 11 -14.52 -5.32 5.75
C HIS A 11 -15.36 -5.79 6.95
N LEU A 12 -16.63 -5.41 7.01
CA LEU A 12 -17.54 -5.78 8.10
C LEU A 12 -18.19 -7.13 7.83
N ASP A 13 -18.45 -7.87 8.90
CA ASP A 13 -19.30 -9.06 8.89
C ASP A 13 -20.77 -8.71 9.12
N VAL A 14 -21.62 -9.74 9.22
CA VAL A 14 -23.07 -9.59 9.46
C VAL A 14 -23.41 -8.94 10.81
N TYR A 15 -22.47 -8.97 11.76
CA TYR A 15 -22.59 -8.35 13.07
C TYR A 15 -22.01 -6.93 13.09
N GLN A 16 -21.61 -6.39 11.94
CA GLN A 16 -21.00 -5.06 11.78
C GLN A 16 -19.65 -4.91 12.49
N HIS A 17 -18.99 -6.01 12.83
CA HIS A 17 -17.61 -5.98 13.30
C HIS A 17 -16.67 -6.15 12.12
N VAL A 18 -15.47 -5.60 12.23
CA VAL A 18 -14.40 -5.91 11.27
C VAL A 18 -14.12 -7.41 11.35
N ASN A 19 -14.18 -8.09 10.22
CA ASN A 19 -13.83 -9.51 10.17
C ASN A 19 -12.32 -9.66 10.42
N ASN A 20 -11.95 -10.52 11.37
CA ASN A 20 -10.55 -10.75 11.75
C ASN A 20 -9.64 -11.12 10.57
N ALA A 21 -10.15 -11.84 9.57
CA ALA A 21 -9.38 -12.18 8.37
C ALA A 21 -9.02 -10.96 7.51
N ARG A 22 -9.80 -9.87 7.61
CA ARG A 22 -9.58 -8.62 6.85
C ARG A 22 -8.49 -7.75 7.45
N TYR A 23 -8.02 -8.03 8.66
CA TYR A 23 -6.92 -7.25 9.26
C TYR A 23 -5.61 -7.33 8.47
N LEU A 24 -5.38 -8.42 7.73
CA LEU A 24 -4.21 -8.55 6.87
C LEU A 24 -4.18 -7.50 5.76
N GLU A 25 -5.34 -7.06 5.28
CA GLU A 25 -5.44 -6.02 4.24
C GLU A 25 -4.94 -4.67 4.78
N PHE A 26 -5.32 -4.31 6.00
CA PHE A 26 -4.84 -3.07 6.64
C PHE A 26 -3.34 -3.11 6.95
N LEU A 27 -2.84 -4.28 7.40
CA LEU A 27 -1.41 -4.44 7.65
C LEU A 27 -0.60 -4.37 6.36
N GLU A 28 -1.13 -4.92 5.28
CA GLU A 28 -0.51 -4.85 3.96
C GLU A 28 -0.47 -3.41 3.43
N GLU A 29 -1.56 -2.65 3.56
CA GLU A 29 -1.60 -1.23 3.21
C GLU A 29 -0.55 -0.43 4.02
N ALA A 30 -0.51 -0.61 5.34
CA ALA A 30 0.49 0.05 6.19
C ALA A 30 1.93 -0.36 5.84
N ARG A 31 2.14 -1.60 5.39
CA ARG A 31 3.44 -2.08 4.92
C ARG A 31 3.86 -1.39 3.63
N TRP A 32 2.94 -1.23 2.67
CA TRP A 32 3.21 -0.48 1.44
C TRP A 32 3.47 0.98 1.75
N ASP A 33 2.66 1.64 2.58
CA ASP A 33 2.89 3.02 3.01
C ASP A 33 4.28 3.19 3.63
N GLY A 34 4.68 2.28 4.52
CA GLY A 34 6.02 2.31 5.13
C GLY A 34 7.14 2.10 4.12
N LEU A 35 6.95 1.18 3.17
CA LEU A 35 7.92 0.88 2.14
C LEU A 35 8.06 2.03 1.14
N GLU A 36 6.96 2.62 0.69
CA GLU A 36 6.92 3.76 -0.22
C GLU A 36 7.62 4.99 0.38
N ASN A 37 7.54 5.18 1.70
CA ASN A 37 8.24 6.27 2.37
C ASN A 37 9.73 5.97 2.63
N SER A 38 10.23 4.78 2.30
CA SER A 38 11.65 4.43 2.46
C SER A 38 12.52 5.05 1.35
N PRO A 39 13.61 5.76 1.70
CA PRO A 39 14.53 6.33 0.71
C PRO A 39 15.14 5.27 -0.23
N ALA A 40 15.40 4.07 0.29
CA ALA A 40 15.95 2.98 -0.50
C ALA A 40 14.96 2.49 -1.57
N PHE A 41 13.68 2.40 -1.21
CA PHE A 41 12.62 2.00 -2.13
C PHE A 41 12.39 3.07 -3.20
N GLN A 42 12.37 4.35 -2.81
CA GLN A 42 12.27 5.48 -3.75
C GLN A 42 13.42 5.49 -4.76
N TRP A 43 14.67 5.36 -4.29
CA TRP A 43 15.85 5.27 -5.16
C TRP A 43 15.75 4.10 -6.15
N MET A 44 15.33 2.93 -5.68
CA MET A 44 15.16 1.74 -6.52
C MET A 44 14.12 1.98 -7.63
N MET A 45 12.99 2.60 -7.29
CA MET A 45 11.91 2.89 -8.24
C MET A 45 12.30 3.95 -9.27
N GLU A 46 13.03 4.99 -8.86
CA GLU A 46 13.57 6.01 -9.77
C GLU A 46 14.54 5.42 -10.79
N LYS A 47 15.46 4.55 -10.35
CA LYS A 47 16.40 3.85 -11.22
C LYS A 47 15.69 2.94 -12.22
N LYS A 48 14.66 2.21 -11.77
CA LYS A 48 13.82 1.38 -12.64
C LYS A 48 13.11 2.21 -13.71
N HIS A 49 12.65 3.42 -13.41
CA HIS A 49 12.04 4.32 -14.39
C HIS A 49 13.07 4.83 -15.40
N ARG A 50 14.26 5.21 -14.93
CA ARG A 50 15.35 5.70 -15.79
C ARG A 50 15.87 4.63 -16.76
N LEU A 51 15.90 3.37 -16.33
CA LEU A 51 16.31 2.24 -17.18
C LEU A 51 15.23 1.83 -18.21
N ARG A 52 14.00 2.33 -18.09
CA ARG A 52 12.90 2.12 -19.06
C ARG A 52 12.71 3.29 -20.02
N GLY A 53 13.47 4.37 -19.88
CA GLY A 53 13.37 5.59 -20.70
C GLY A 53 14.13 5.57 -22.03
N GLY A 54 14.57 4.40 -22.50
CA GLY A 54 15.12 4.23 -23.84
C GLY A 54 14.02 3.90 -24.85
N GLU A 55 13.70 4.88 -25.69
CA GLU A 55 13.04 4.75 -27.01
C GLU A 55 11.58 4.28 -27.05
N TYR A 56 10.66 5.25 -27.04
CA TYR A 56 9.47 5.18 -27.90
C TYR A 56 9.26 6.57 -28.53
N GLN A 57 9.82 6.77 -29.73
CA GLN A 57 9.38 7.80 -30.65
C GLN A 57 8.45 7.14 -31.69
N TYR A 58 7.22 7.64 -31.78
CA TYR A 58 6.35 7.49 -32.95
C TYR A 58 5.99 8.89 -33.43
#